data_AF-A0A967THA3-F1
#
_entry.id   AF-A0A967THA3-F1
#
_cell.length_a   1.000
_cell.length_b   1.000
_cell.length_c   1.000
_cell.angle_alpha   90.00
_cell.angle_beta   90.00
_cell.angle_gamma   90.00
#
_symmetry.space_group_name_H-M   'P 1'
#
loop_
_entity.id
_entity.type
_entity.pdbx_description
1 polymer ?
#
loop_
_entity_poly.entity_id
_entity_poly.type
_entity_poly.pdbx_seq_one_letter_code
_entity_poly.pdbx_strand_id
1 'polypeptide(L)' 'VMMVGGNIEHKTRVLTTAIVLETRKGNFDLAMAIGIVLLGLAFLTNVAMLRIQGRTFDE' A
#
# COMPACT_ATOMS: atom_id res chain seq x y z
N VAL A 1 -4.73 19.39 6.22
CA VAL A 1 -5.50 18.69 7.28
C VAL A 1 -5.53 17.20 6.95
N MET A 2 -4.96 16.34 7.80
CA MET A 2 -5.10 14.87 7.75
C MET A 2 -5.66 14.41 9.09
N MET A 3 -6.88 14.87 9.40
CA MET A 3 -7.62 14.47 10.59
C MET A 3 -9.12 14.55 10.27
N VAL A 4 -9.56 13.63 9.43
CA VAL A 4 -10.90 13.06 9.52
C VAL A 4 -10.62 11.56 9.71
N GLY A 5 -11.19 10.93 10.73
CA GLY A 5 -10.71 9.70 11.36
C GLY A 5 -10.15 8.60 10.45
N GLY A 6 -9.17 7.84 10.96
CA GLY A 6 -8.47 6.78 10.21
C GLY A 6 -6.97 6.99 9.99
N ASN A 7 -6.39 8.10 10.48
CA ASN A 7 -4.95 8.39 10.34
C ASN A 7 -4.17 8.25 11.68
N ILE A 8 -4.66 7.42 12.61
CA ILE A 8 -3.98 7.19 13.90
C ILE A 8 -2.85 6.21 13.69
N GLU A 9 -1.64 6.63 14.10
CA GLU A 9 -0.43 5.82 14.01
C GLU A 9 -0.59 4.47 14.70
N HIS A 10 -0.15 3.39 14.05
CA HIS A 10 -0.23 2.01 14.55
C HIS A 10 -1.62 1.52 14.97
N LYS A 11 -2.70 2.23 14.60
CA LYS A 11 -4.08 1.88 14.97
C LYS A 11 -4.95 1.75 13.72
N THR A 12 -5.07 2.84 12.96
CA THR A 12 -6.02 2.92 11.83
C THR A 12 -5.39 3.45 10.55
N ARG A 13 -4.17 4.00 10.63
CA ARG A 13 -3.44 4.56 9.48
C ARG A 13 -3.15 3.47 8.45
N VAL A 14 -3.75 3.61 7.27
CA VAL A 14 -3.46 2.77 6.11
C VAL A 14 -2.16 3.20 5.42
N LEU A 15 -1.53 2.28 4.70
CA LEU A 15 -0.23 2.49 4.03
C LEU A 15 -0.27 3.66 3.04
N THR A 16 -1.34 3.82 2.26
CA THR A 16 -1.50 4.94 1.31
C THR A 16 -1.50 6.31 1.99
N THR A 17 -2.14 6.41 3.15
CA THR A 17 -2.18 7.63 3.97
C THR A 17 -0.83 7.88 4.65
N ALA A 18 -0.12 6.82 5.06
CA ALA A 18 1.25 6.93 5.59
C ALA A 18 2.23 7.45 4.54
N ILE A 19 2.15 6.98 3.28
CA ILE A 19 2.95 7.49 2.16
C ILE A 19 2.74 9.00 2.02
N VAL A 20 1.48 9.45 1.94
CA VAL A 20 1.17 10.88 1.81
C VAL A 20 1.67 11.68 3.01
N LEU A 21 1.59 11.14 4.22
CA LEU A 21 2.09 11.80 5.42
C LEU A 21 3.61 11.98 5.38
N GLU A 22 4.37 10.94 5.05
CA GLU A 22 5.83 11.00 5.00
C GLU A 22 6.32 11.88 3.84
N THR A 23 5.68 11.83 2.67
CA THR A 23 5.95 12.77 1.56
C THR A 23 5.72 14.22 1.99
N ARG A 24 4.65 14.51 2.75
CA ARG A 24 4.38 15.87 3.26
C ARG A 24 5.35 16.33 4.34
N LYS A 25 5.96 15.40 5.07
CA LYS A 25 7.06 15.69 6.01
C LYS A 25 8.41 15.89 5.31
N GLY A 26 8.51 15.58 4.01
CA GLY A 26 9.77 15.60 3.25
C GLY A 26 10.57 14.30 3.35
N ASN A 27 10.02 13.25 3.98
CA ASN A 27 10.67 11.95 4.17
C ASN A 27 10.44 11.05 2.94
N PHE A 28 11.00 11.43 1.80
CA PHE A 28 10.77 10.74 0.53
C PHE A 28 11.32 9.31 0.53
N ASP A 29 12.47 9.06 1.17
CA ASP A 29 13.07 7.73 1.25
C ASP A 29 12.11 6.72 1.92
N LEU A 30 11.53 7.11 3.06
CA LEU A 30 10.56 6.29 3.78
C LEU A 30 9.26 6.15 2.99
N ALA A 31 8.76 7.22 2.37
CA ALA A 31 7.57 7.18 1.54
C ALA A 31 7.73 6.22 0.35
N MET A 32 8.88 6.22 -0.31
CA MET A 32 9.19 5.29 -1.41
C MET A 32 9.30 3.85 -0.93
N ALA A 33 9.96 3.60 0.21
CA ALA A 33 10.05 2.27 0.78
C ALA A 33 8.66 1.67 1.07
N ILE A 34 7.77 2.45 1.70
CA ILE A 34 6.39 2.03 1.98
C ILE A 34 5.61 1.82 0.66
N GLY A 35 5.85 2.66 -0.34
CA GLY A 35 5.24 2.52 -1.68
C GLY A 35 5.62 1.22 -2.39
N ILE A 36 6.90 0.84 -2.35
CA ILE A 36 7.39 -0.42 -2.93
C ILE A 36 6.77 -1.63 -2.22
N VAL A 37 6.69 -1.59 -0.88
CA VAL A 37 6.04 -2.65 -0.09
C VAL A 37 4.56 -2.79 -0.48
N LEU A 38 3.84 -1.67 -0.59
CA LEU A 38 2.42 -1.69 -0.98
C LEU A 38 2.22 -2.28 -2.39
N LEU A 39 3.06 -1.89 -3.35
CA LEU A 39 3.03 -2.46 -4.70
C LEU A 39 3.34 -3.96 -4.71
N GLY A 40 4.34 -4.39 -3.96
CA GLY A 40 4.67 -5.81 -3.80
C GLY A 40 3.49 -6.61 -3.27
N LEU A 41 2.81 -6.11 -2.22
CA LEU A 41 1.60 -6.73 -1.68
C LEU A 41 0.45 -6.75 -2.69
N ALA A 42 0.25 -5.67 -3.45
CA ALA A 42 -0.79 -5.60 -4.48
C ALA A 42 -0.56 -6.63 -5.59
N PHE A 43 0.66 -6.74 -6.11
CA PHE A 43 0.97 -7.75 -7.13
C PHE A 43 0.90 -9.17 -6.58
N LEU A 44 1.43 -9.41 -5.37
CA LEU A 44 1.37 -10.73 -4.73
C LEU A 44 -0.07 -11.18 -4.53
N THR A 45 -0.94 -10.31 -3.99
CA THR A 45 -2.36 -10.63 -3.80
C THR A 45 -3.07 -10.83 -5.13
N ASN A 46 -2.78 -10.01 -6.15
CA ASN A 46 -3.35 -10.18 -7.48
C ASN A 46 -2.94 -11.51 -8.14
N VAL A 47 -1.65 -11.85 -8.11
CA VAL A 47 -1.13 -13.10 -8.68
C VAL A 47 -1.62 -14.32 -7.88
N ALA A 48 -1.69 -14.22 -6.55
CA ALA A 48 -2.25 -15.27 -5.72
C ALA A 48 -3.73 -15.51 -6.07
N MET A 49 -4.51 -14.44 -6.21
CA MET A 49 -5.92 -14.54 -6.61
C MET A 49 -6.07 -15.13 -8.01
N LEU A 50 -5.22 -14.72 -8.95
CA LEU A 50 -5.21 -15.25 -10.32
C LEU A 50 -4.95 -16.76 -10.33
N ARG A 51 -3.95 -17.23 -9.57
CA ARG A 51 -3.67 -18.67 -9.42
C ARG A 51 -4.82 -19.44 -8.77
N ILE A 52 -5.43 -18.87 -7.72
CA ILE A 52 -6.55 -19.51 -7.01
C ILE A 52 -7.79 -19.63 -7.90
N GLN A 53 -8.08 -18.62 -8.72
CA GLN A 53 -9.23 -18.64 -9.63
C GLN A 53 -9.04 -19.63 -10.81
N GLY A 54 -7.88 -20.25 -10.97
CA GLY A 54 -7.61 -21.19 -12.07
C GLY A 54 -7.65 -20.53 -13.46
N ARG A 55 -7.75 -19.20 -13.52
CA ARG A 55 -7.48 -18.39 -14.70
C ARG A 55 -5.97 -18.36 -14.89
N THR A 56 -5.41 -19.52 -15.19
CA THR A 56 -4.16 -19.60 -15.94
C THR A 56 -4.33 -18.70 -17.15
N PHE A 57 -3.25 -18.04 -17.54
CA PHE A 57 -3.16 -17.19 -18.71
C PHE A 57 -3.44 -18.02 -19.99
N ASP A 58 -4.68 -18.46 -20.16
CA ASP A 58 -5.18 -19.22 -21.30
C ASP A 58 -5.58 -18.20 -22.38
N GLU A 59 -4.57 -17.55 -22.95
CA GLU A 59 -4.57 -16.99 -24.31
C GLU A 59 -3.24 -17.36 -24.99
#